data_AF-A0A4U0XHJ9-F1
#
_entry.id   AF-A0A4U0XHJ9-F1
#
_cell.length_a   1.000
_cell.length_b   1.000
_cell.length_c   1.000
_cell.angle_alpha   90.00
_cell.angle_beta   90.00
_cell.angle_gamma   90.00
#
_symmetry.space_group_name_H-M   'P 1'
#
loop_
_entity.id
_entity.type
_entity.pdbx_description
1 polymer ?
#
loop_
_entity_poly.entity_id
_entity_poly.type
_entity_poly.pdbx_seq_one_letter_code
_entity_poly.pdbx_strand_id
1 'polypeptide(L)'
;MDLKTVMQLEVSTASSPPTAIRSHYTYICSWTLTPLELKRLIEFMQSEGNSYAELKEWDNNLQMFGIDAGPRYFTIRYVGRCVGPTRPYDSYEEDILQGTSGILPEFMHSVEMLLPEVAKAAQVHLIRLATIDWSSATLAADDVERVLIEFFGHSTLLNRQRGGSYISYVPSREDRGVFTGLKTNFYRRLKTAGAMPVDEELWSKVDEHFQDIKVWTETNPDETGVLLHRFTDGIAKAAVRQATPREQVHGVTILAMLGKDITLQDYVGRATFLESVGWAGTMTRDFVRRLARSEATTHNVTWREDCFKPEIPFADLWPCLKHKFIVDVMDFL
;
A
#
# COMPACT_ATOMS: atom_id res chain seq x y z
N MET A 1 -26.74 16.94 14.03
CA MET A 1 -27.31 15.67 13.51
C MET A 1 -26.32 14.58 13.88
N ASP A 2 -26.73 13.53 14.58
CA ASP A 2 -25.83 12.52 15.12
C ASP A 2 -25.35 11.57 13.99
N LEU A 3 -24.02 11.45 13.83
CA LEU A 3 -23.38 10.60 12.83
C LEU A 3 -23.86 9.14 12.95
N LYS A 4 -24.11 8.68 14.18
CA LYS A 4 -24.63 7.34 14.47
C LYS A 4 -25.98 7.09 13.80
N THR A 5 -26.85 8.11 13.79
CA THR A 5 -28.17 8.02 13.16
C THR A 5 -28.08 8.09 11.64
N VAL A 6 -27.25 8.99 11.10
CA VAL A 6 -27.12 9.20 9.65
C VAL A 6 -26.54 7.98 8.96
N MET A 7 -25.50 7.39 9.55
CA MET A 7 -24.75 6.28 8.94
C MET A 7 -25.18 4.89 9.45
N GLN A 8 -26.19 4.83 10.33
CA GLN A 8 -26.67 3.60 10.95
C GLN A 8 -25.53 2.77 11.57
N LEU A 9 -24.76 3.42 12.44
CA LEU A 9 -23.59 2.81 13.07
C LEU A 9 -24.01 1.78 14.13
N GLU A 10 -23.48 0.56 14.01
CA GLU A 10 -23.67 -0.53 14.96
C GLU A 10 -22.37 -0.78 15.72
N VAL A 11 -22.42 -0.82 17.05
CA VAL A 11 -21.23 -1.02 17.88
C VAL A 11 -20.70 -2.44 17.68
N SER A 12 -19.41 -2.56 17.42
CA SER A 12 -18.69 -3.84 17.36
C SER A 12 -17.73 -3.93 18.55
N THR A 13 -17.86 -4.99 19.34
CA THR A 13 -17.00 -5.29 20.50
C THR A 13 -16.55 -6.75 20.46
N ALA A 14 -15.67 -7.13 21.39
CA ALA A 14 -15.28 -8.53 21.62
C ALA A 14 -16.48 -9.48 21.85
N SER A 15 -17.62 -8.96 22.33
CA SER A 15 -18.85 -9.72 22.57
C SER A 15 -19.86 -9.66 21.43
N SER A 16 -19.61 -8.87 20.37
CA SER A 16 -20.50 -8.82 19.20
C SER A 16 -20.51 -10.17 18.46
N PRO A 17 -21.64 -10.54 17.83
CA PRO A 17 -21.70 -11.74 17.01
C PRO A 17 -20.77 -11.63 15.78
N PRO A 18 -20.30 -12.76 15.23
CA PRO A 18 -19.62 -12.79 13.94
C PRO A 18 -20.49 -12.16 12.85
N THR A 19 -19.84 -11.55 11.87
CA THR A 19 -20.53 -11.02 10.70
C THR A 19 -20.95 -12.15 9.76
N ALA A 20 -21.85 -11.88 8.81
CA ALA A 20 -22.27 -12.91 7.86
C ALA A 20 -21.12 -13.26 6.91
N ILE A 21 -20.93 -14.55 6.66
CA ILE A 21 -19.91 -15.05 5.74
C ILE A 21 -20.17 -14.49 4.34
N ARG A 22 -19.10 -14.26 3.57
CA ARG A 22 -19.19 -13.78 2.18
C ARG A 22 -19.86 -12.41 2.09
N SER A 23 -19.45 -11.49 2.93
CA SER A 23 -19.80 -10.08 2.80
C SER A 23 -18.62 -9.22 3.21
N HIS A 24 -18.46 -8.10 2.52
CA HIS A 24 -17.52 -7.04 2.87
C HIS A 24 -18.22 -6.05 3.79
N TYR A 25 -17.57 -5.75 4.90
CA TYR A 25 -18.08 -4.85 5.92
C TYR A 25 -17.12 -3.69 6.09
N THR A 26 -17.66 -2.47 6.01
CA THR A 26 -16.89 -1.25 6.28
C THR A 26 -17.16 -0.77 7.70
N TYR A 27 -16.13 -0.39 8.43
CA TYR A 27 -16.23 0.04 9.81
C TYR A 27 -15.44 1.32 10.09
N ILE A 28 -15.77 1.99 11.18
CA ILE A 28 -15.09 3.19 11.66
C ILE A 28 -14.60 2.95 13.08
N CYS A 29 -13.32 3.21 13.30
CA CYS A 29 -12.75 3.36 14.64
C CYS A 29 -12.70 4.84 15.01
N SER A 30 -13.00 5.17 16.26
CA SER A 30 -13.02 6.55 16.74
C SER A 30 -12.36 6.66 18.11
N TRP A 31 -11.47 7.63 18.25
CA TRP A 31 -10.83 8.02 19.50
C TRP A 31 -11.25 9.44 19.83
N THR A 32 -11.77 9.64 21.04
CA THR A 32 -12.25 10.95 21.49
C THR A 32 -11.26 11.51 22.51
N LEU A 33 -10.74 12.70 22.22
CA LEU A 33 -9.73 13.38 23.02
C LEU A 33 -10.26 14.74 23.47
N THR A 34 -9.88 15.14 24.67
CA THR A 34 -9.97 16.53 25.10
C THR A 34 -8.92 17.40 24.36
N PRO A 35 -9.05 18.74 24.37
CA PRO A 35 -8.08 19.61 23.71
C PRO A 35 -6.66 19.43 24.25
N LEU A 36 -6.52 19.23 25.57
CA LEU A 36 -5.23 19.03 26.22
C LEU A 36 -4.61 17.68 25.85
N GLU A 37 -5.41 16.62 25.77
CA GLU A 37 -4.95 15.30 25.34
C GLU A 37 -4.48 15.32 23.89
N LEU A 38 -5.24 15.96 22.99
CA LEU A 38 -4.84 16.12 21.59
C LEU A 38 -3.53 16.90 21.46
N LYS A 39 -3.38 18.00 22.21
CA LYS A 39 -2.13 18.79 22.23
C LYS A 39 -0.92 17.92 22.61
N ARG A 40 -1.03 17.19 23.72
CA ARG A 40 0.05 16.31 24.22
C ARG A 40 0.40 15.22 23.22
N LEU A 41 -0.62 14.66 22.55
CA LEU A 41 -0.41 13.66 21.51
C LEU A 41 0.38 14.22 20.32
N ILE A 42 0.01 15.40 19.82
CA ILE A 42 0.71 16.07 18.72
C ILE A 42 2.17 16.35 19.10
N GLU A 43 2.40 16.97 20.26
CA GLU A 43 3.75 17.31 20.74
C GLU A 43 4.64 16.07 20.89
N PHE A 44 4.09 14.97 21.40
CA PHE A 44 4.82 13.71 21.53
C PHE A 44 5.16 13.09 20.18
N MET A 45 4.18 12.95 19.27
CA MET A 45 4.44 12.40 17.94
C MET A 45 5.48 13.23 17.18
N GLN A 46 5.46 14.55 17.31
CA GLN A 46 6.49 15.43 16.74
C GLN A 46 7.87 15.22 17.41
N SER A 47 7.91 15.01 18.74
CA SER A 47 9.16 14.75 19.46
C SER A 47 9.82 13.42 19.08
N GLU A 48 9.02 12.43 18.65
CA GLU A 48 9.48 11.15 18.09
C GLU A 48 9.94 11.29 16.61
N GLY A 49 9.90 12.51 16.06
CA GLY A 49 10.35 12.82 14.70
C GLY A 49 9.27 12.69 13.63
N ASN A 50 8.01 12.50 14.00
CA ASN A 50 6.93 12.34 13.01
C ASN A 50 6.53 13.69 12.42
N SER A 51 6.47 13.75 11.09
CA SER A 51 6.20 14.97 10.33
C SER A 51 4.97 14.85 9.43
N TYR A 52 3.95 14.12 9.88
CA TYR A 52 2.71 13.94 9.12
C TYR A 52 1.95 15.25 8.93
N ALA A 53 1.32 15.42 7.76
CA ALA A 53 0.51 16.61 7.45
C ALA A 53 -0.71 16.70 8.38
N GLU A 54 -1.23 15.55 8.79
CA GLU A 54 -2.35 15.36 9.70
C GLU A 54 -2.07 15.99 11.07
N LEU A 55 -0.82 15.89 11.59
CA LEU A 55 -0.44 16.53 12.86
C LEU A 55 -0.59 18.05 12.80
N LYS A 56 -0.22 18.65 11.66
CA LYS A 56 -0.38 20.09 11.43
C LYS A 56 -1.84 20.49 11.34
N GLU A 57 -2.67 19.69 10.69
CA GLU A 57 -4.12 19.93 10.62
C GLU A 57 -4.79 19.78 11.98
N TRP A 58 -4.39 18.82 12.80
CA TRP A 58 -4.89 18.69 14.17
C TRP A 58 -4.50 19.88 15.04
N ASP A 59 -3.26 20.37 14.92
CA ASP A 59 -2.82 21.58 15.62
C ASP A 59 -3.57 22.84 15.15
N ASN A 60 -3.75 23.02 13.83
CA ASN A 60 -4.56 24.11 13.27
C ASN A 60 -5.98 24.09 13.83
N ASN A 61 -6.62 22.92 13.87
CA ASN A 61 -7.96 22.76 14.43
C ASN A 61 -7.97 23.06 15.94
N LEU A 62 -6.97 22.59 16.68
CA LEU A 62 -6.83 22.88 18.10
C LEU A 62 -6.71 24.39 18.36
N GLN A 63 -5.91 25.11 17.57
CA GLN A 63 -5.75 26.55 17.65
C GLN A 63 -7.03 27.31 17.27
N MET A 64 -7.70 26.89 16.20
CA MET A 64 -8.93 27.53 15.71
C MET A 64 -10.10 27.36 16.70
N PHE A 65 -10.24 26.17 17.29
CA PHE A 65 -11.34 25.87 18.19
C PHE A 65 -11.02 26.10 19.67
N GLY A 66 -9.75 26.34 20.01
CA GLY A 66 -9.26 26.80 21.31
C GLY A 66 -9.35 25.78 22.45
N ILE A 67 -8.40 25.86 23.38
CA ILE A 67 -8.42 25.08 24.63
C ILE A 67 -9.48 25.62 25.60
N ASP A 68 -9.78 26.93 25.53
CA ASP A 68 -10.62 27.65 26.49
C ASP A 68 -12.10 27.77 26.08
N ALA A 69 -12.51 27.19 24.95
CA ALA A 69 -13.84 27.41 24.35
C ALA A 69 -14.96 26.50 24.91
N GLY A 70 -14.80 25.98 26.13
CA GLY A 70 -15.73 25.06 26.80
C GLY A 70 -15.41 23.57 26.57
N PRO A 71 -16.27 22.64 27.04
CA PRO A 71 -16.05 21.20 26.91
C PRO A 71 -16.22 20.77 25.45
N ARG A 72 -15.13 20.88 24.69
CA ARG A 72 -15.03 20.41 23.31
C ARG A 72 -14.22 19.13 23.29
N TYR A 73 -14.64 18.19 22.45
CA TYR A 73 -13.91 16.98 22.20
C TYR A 73 -13.49 16.94 20.73
N PHE A 74 -12.30 16.40 20.48
CA PHE A 74 -11.77 16.13 19.16
C PHE A 74 -11.88 14.63 18.92
N THR A 75 -12.44 14.23 17.78
CA THR A 75 -12.55 12.82 17.41
C THR A 75 -11.65 12.53 16.23
N ILE A 76 -10.62 11.74 16.45
CA ILE A 76 -9.78 11.17 15.39
C ILE A 76 -10.43 9.85 14.95
N ARG A 77 -10.41 9.57 13.65
CA ARG A 77 -11.10 8.41 13.07
C ARG A 77 -10.21 7.61 12.12
N TYR A 78 -10.56 6.35 11.96
CA TYR A 78 -10.00 5.45 10.96
C TYR A 78 -11.15 4.68 10.30
N VAL A 79 -11.12 4.55 8.98
CA VAL A 79 -12.06 3.72 8.21
C VAL A 79 -11.35 2.43 7.84
N GLY A 80 -11.89 1.30 8.23
CA GLY A 80 -11.34 -0.01 7.93
C GLY A 80 -12.36 -0.90 7.23
N ARG A 81 -11.90 -2.06 6.75
CA ARG A 81 -12.74 -3.06 6.10
C ARG A 81 -12.40 -4.46 6.58
N CYS A 82 -13.41 -5.30 6.76
CA CYS A 82 -13.25 -6.73 7.01
C CYS A 82 -14.13 -7.57 6.09
N VAL A 83 -13.82 -8.86 6.00
CA VAL A 83 -14.63 -9.86 5.29
C VAL A 83 -15.20 -10.82 6.31
N GLY A 84 -16.51 -11.07 6.24
CA GLY A 84 -17.14 -11.99 7.17
C GLY A 84 -16.62 -13.43 7.03
N PRO A 85 -16.51 -14.17 8.14
CA PRO A 85 -17.20 -13.92 9.42
C PRO A 85 -16.45 -13.01 10.41
N THR A 86 -15.30 -12.46 10.03
CA THR A 86 -14.50 -11.58 10.90
C THR A 86 -15.29 -10.35 11.32
N ARG A 87 -15.25 -10.01 12.62
CA ARG A 87 -15.94 -8.83 13.14
C ARG A 87 -15.09 -7.58 12.89
N PRO A 88 -15.71 -6.40 12.75
CA PRO A 88 -14.97 -5.14 12.74
C PRO A 88 -14.01 -4.98 13.92
N TYR A 89 -14.43 -5.40 15.12
CA TYR A 89 -13.58 -5.39 16.31
C TYR A 89 -12.33 -6.27 16.16
N ASP A 90 -12.48 -7.49 15.62
CA ASP A 90 -11.35 -8.41 15.43
C ASP A 90 -10.36 -7.85 14.41
N SER A 91 -10.86 -7.31 13.29
CA SER A 91 -10.00 -6.70 12.27
C SER A 91 -9.31 -5.43 12.77
N TYR A 92 -9.96 -4.65 13.63
CA TYR A 92 -9.33 -3.53 14.31
C TYR A 92 -8.18 -3.99 15.21
N GLU A 93 -8.37 -5.05 16.00
CA GLU A 93 -7.29 -5.59 16.84
C GLU A 93 -6.13 -6.12 15.98
N GLU A 94 -6.44 -6.80 14.88
CA GLU A 94 -5.42 -7.26 13.91
C GLU A 94 -4.66 -6.08 13.29
N ASP A 95 -5.36 -5.02 12.84
CA ASP A 95 -4.74 -3.84 12.23
C ASP A 95 -3.78 -3.14 13.19
N ILE A 96 -4.11 -3.09 14.50
CA ILE A 96 -3.22 -2.54 15.53
C ILE A 96 -2.00 -3.44 15.74
N LEU A 97 -2.21 -4.75 15.86
CA LEU A 97 -1.14 -5.70 16.19
C LEU A 97 -0.17 -5.92 15.03
N GLN A 98 -0.64 -5.85 13.79
CA GLN A 98 0.14 -6.15 12.58
C GLN A 98 0.70 -4.91 11.90
N GLY A 99 0.19 -3.73 12.24
CA GLY A 99 0.64 -2.47 11.67
C GLY A 99 2.10 -2.17 12.03
N THR A 100 3.01 -2.26 11.06
CA THR A 100 4.46 -2.03 11.28
C THR A 100 4.94 -0.66 10.82
N SER A 101 4.11 0.11 10.10
CA SER A 101 4.49 1.43 9.59
C SER A 101 3.28 2.30 9.24
N GLY A 102 3.48 3.61 9.25
CA GLY A 102 2.48 4.62 8.88
C GLY A 102 1.83 5.30 10.08
N ILE A 103 0.93 6.25 9.78
CA ILE A 103 0.35 7.11 10.82
C ILE A 103 -0.53 6.33 11.81
N LEU A 104 -1.27 5.31 11.38
CA LEU A 104 -2.16 4.55 12.27
C LEU A 104 -1.35 3.79 13.35
N PRO A 105 -0.32 2.98 13.04
CA PRO A 105 0.48 2.33 14.07
C PRO A 105 1.21 3.31 14.99
N GLU A 106 1.74 4.41 14.44
CA GLU A 106 2.44 5.41 15.25
C GLU A 106 1.50 6.23 16.14
N PHE A 107 0.29 6.54 15.65
CA PHE A 107 -0.79 7.11 16.44
C PHE A 107 -1.18 6.16 17.58
N MET A 108 -1.41 4.88 17.29
CA MET A 108 -1.79 3.89 18.29
C MET A 108 -0.72 3.72 19.36
N HIS A 109 0.54 3.58 18.95
CA HIS A 109 1.68 3.55 19.87
C HIS A 109 1.70 4.78 20.79
N SER A 110 1.52 5.97 20.22
CA SER A 110 1.55 7.23 20.96
C SER A 110 0.37 7.36 21.93
N VAL A 111 -0.83 6.98 21.52
CA VAL A 111 -2.04 7.03 22.37
C VAL A 111 -1.96 5.98 23.48
N GLU A 112 -1.49 4.76 23.21
CA GLU A 112 -1.31 3.74 24.25
C GLU A 112 -0.29 4.15 25.31
N MET A 113 0.80 4.81 24.89
CA MET A 113 1.85 5.28 25.78
C MET A 113 1.43 6.49 26.63
N LEU A 114 0.78 7.49 26.04
CA LEU A 114 0.48 8.76 26.71
C LEU A 114 -0.91 8.80 27.34
N LEU A 115 -1.88 8.14 26.69
CA LEU A 115 -3.31 8.28 26.93
C LEU A 115 -4.00 6.91 26.93
N PRO A 116 -3.56 5.96 27.79
CA PRO A 116 -4.05 4.57 27.77
C PRO A 116 -5.57 4.46 27.96
N GLU A 117 -6.19 5.42 28.64
CA GLU A 117 -7.65 5.45 28.79
C GLU A 117 -8.36 5.83 27.48
N VAL A 118 -7.76 6.69 26.64
CA VAL A 118 -8.26 6.98 25.29
C VAL A 118 -8.10 5.77 24.38
N ALA A 119 -6.97 5.05 24.48
CA ALA A 119 -6.75 3.81 23.72
C ALA A 119 -7.82 2.75 24.06
N LYS A 120 -8.10 2.53 25.35
CA LYS A 120 -9.14 1.59 25.81
C LYS A 120 -10.55 2.04 25.47
N ALA A 121 -10.80 3.35 25.41
CA ALA A 121 -12.09 3.93 25.08
C ALA A 121 -12.36 4.02 23.57
N ALA A 122 -11.46 3.48 22.73
CA ALA A 122 -11.66 3.41 21.29
C ALA A 122 -12.98 2.72 20.95
N GLN A 123 -13.77 3.34 20.07
CA GLN A 123 -15.06 2.81 19.67
C GLN A 123 -15.00 2.29 18.24
N VAL A 124 -15.32 1.02 18.04
CA VAL A 124 -15.42 0.39 16.73
C VAL A 124 -16.89 0.27 16.33
N HIS A 125 -17.23 0.79 15.16
CA HIS A 125 -18.58 0.80 14.65
C HIS A 125 -18.67 0.23 13.23
N LEU A 126 -19.52 -0.76 13.03
CA LEU A 126 -19.95 -1.19 11.71
C LEU A 126 -20.84 -0.13 11.06
N ILE A 127 -20.58 0.21 9.80
CA ILE A 127 -21.48 1.03 8.99
C ILE A 127 -22.43 0.09 8.24
N ARG A 128 -23.65 -0.12 8.77
CA ARG A 128 -24.57 -1.14 8.21
C ARG A 128 -24.88 -0.93 6.73
N LEU A 129 -25.09 0.32 6.33
CA LEU A 129 -25.42 0.68 4.94
C LEU A 129 -24.25 0.55 3.96
N ALA A 130 -23.02 0.37 4.47
CA ALA A 130 -21.81 0.18 3.68
C ALA A 130 -21.39 -1.30 3.61
N THR A 131 -22.33 -2.22 3.83
CA THR A 131 -22.12 -3.66 3.68
C THR A 131 -22.37 -4.07 2.23
N ILE A 132 -21.40 -4.75 1.63
CA ILE A 132 -21.49 -5.24 0.25
C ILE A 132 -21.41 -6.76 0.25
N ASP A 133 -22.40 -7.43 -0.31
CA ASP A 133 -22.38 -8.88 -0.49
C ASP A 133 -21.19 -9.29 -1.37
N TRP A 134 -20.52 -10.39 -1.05
CA TRP A 134 -19.36 -10.89 -1.82
C TRP A 134 -19.71 -11.26 -3.25
N SER A 135 -20.97 -11.63 -3.52
CA SER A 135 -21.43 -11.89 -4.89
C SER A 135 -21.54 -10.62 -5.73
N SER A 136 -21.66 -9.46 -5.08
CA SER A 136 -21.54 -8.16 -5.73
C SER A 136 -20.08 -7.90 -6.09
N ALA A 137 -19.84 -7.17 -7.19
CA ALA A 137 -18.48 -6.96 -7.69
C ALA A 137 -17.58 -6.43 -6.56
N THR A 138 -16.51 -7.15 -6.26
CA THR A 138 -15.52 -6.84 -5.21
C THR A 138 -14.97 -5.39 -5.29
N LEU A 139 -14.99 -4.81 -6.49
CA LEU A 139 -14.67 -3.40 -6.75
C LEU A 139 -15.64 -2.42 -6.08
N ALA A 140 -16.92 -2.77 -5.96
CA ALA A 140 -17.92 -1.95 -5.27
C ALA A 140 -17.61 -1.81 -3.78
N ALA A 141 -17.03 -2.85 -3.15
CA ALA A 141 -16.60 -2.77 -1.75
C ALA A 141 -15.43 -1.79 -1.58
N ASP A 142 -14.53 -1.68 -2.57
CA ASP A 142 -13.47 -0.66 -2.57
C ASP A 142 -14.03 0.74 -2.81
N ASP A 143 -14.97 0.88 -3.74
CA ASP A 143 -15.55 2.18 -4.06
C ASP A 143 -16.33 2.75 -2.87
N VAL A 144 -17.04 1.89 -2.11
CA VAL A 144 -17.68 2.28 -0.86
C VAL A 144 -16.66 2.77 0.17
N GLU A 145 -15.56 2.06 0.37
CA GLU A 145 -14.48 2.48 1.26
C GLU A 145 -13.88 3.83 0.84
N ARG A 146 -13.59 3.99 -0.46
CA ARG A 146 -13.08 5.26 -1.03
C ARG A 146 -14.03 6.42 -0.81
N VAL A 147 -15.32 6.23 -1.10
CA VAL A 147 -16.34 7.26 -0.90
C VAL A 147 -16.41 7.66 0.57
N LEU A 148 -16.31 6.70 1.49
CA LEU A 148 -16.33 7.00 2.93
C LEU A 148 -15.08 7.76 3.38
N ILE A 149 -13.89 7.35 2.91
CA ILE A 149 -12.64 8.06 3.20
C ILE A 149 -12.70 9.50 2.68
N GLU A 150 -13.16 9.70 1.44
CA GLU A 150 -13.33 11.05 0.87
C GLU A 150 -14.43 11.85 1.58
N PHE A 151 -15.51 11.22 2.01
CA PHE A 151 -16.61 11.87 2.74
C PHE A 151 -16.15 12.44 4.09
N PHE A 152 -15.31 11.71 4.84
CA PHE A 152 -14.72 12.22 6.07
C PHE A 152 -13.53 13.15 5.80
N GLY A 153 -12.85 12.97 4.68
CA GLY A 153 -11.68 13.75 4.27
C GLY A 153 -10.41 13.25 4.93
N HIS A 154 -9.35 13.12 4.12
CA HIS A 154 -8.04 12.61 4.53
C HIS A 154 -7.40 13.36 5.70
N SER A 155 -7.65 14.67 5.83
CA SER A 155 -7.08 15.47 6.92
C SER A 155 -7.67 15.15 8.30
N THR A 156 -8.79 14.41 8.36
CA THR A 156 -9.46 14.03 9.62
C THR A 156 -9.42 12.53 9.91
N LEU A 157 -8.84 11.74 8.99
CA LEU A 157 -8.69 10.30 9.10
C LEU A 157 -7.23 9.89 9.28
N LEU A 158 -7.02 8.73 9.89
CA LEU A 158 -5.73 8.04 9.91
C LEU A 158 -5.46 7.24 8.62
N ASN A 159 -6.41 7.24 7.68
CA ASN A 159 -6.24 6.64 6.36
C ASN A 159 -5.34 7.53 5.49
N ARG A 160 -4.14 7.05 5.14
CA ARG A 160 -3.27 7.72 4.14
C ARG A 160 -3.51 7.25 2.71
N GLN A 161 -4.05 6.06 2.55
CA GLN A 161 -4.44 5.53 1.25
C GLN A 161 -5.87 5.93 0.95
N ARG A 162 -6.20 6.12 -0.33
CA ARG A 162 -7.58 6.41 -0.78
C ARG A 162 -8.59 5.32 -0.44
N GLY A 163 -8.14 4.16 0.02
CA GLY A 163 -8.97 2.98 0.27
C GLY A 163 -9.00 2.03 -0.93
N GLY A 164 -9.42 0.81 -0.63
CA GLY A 164 -9.59 -0.27 -1.57
C GLY A 164 -8.37 -1.18 -1.71
N SER A 165 -8.58 -2.47 -1.52
CA SER A 165 -7.56 -3.53 -1.66
C SER A 165 -7.46 -4.08 -3.09
N TYR A 166 -8.45 -3.80 -3.94
CA TYR A 166 -8.56 -4.31 -5.31
C TYR A 166 -8.26 -3.22 -6.35
N ILE A 167 -7.81 -3.66 -7.52
CA ILE A 167 -7.30 -2.79 -8.58
C ILE A 167 -8.44 -1.91 -9.12
N SER A 168 -8.35 -0.61 -8.87
CA SER A 168 -9.36 0.40 -9.22
C SER A 168 -9.46 0.70 -10.72
N TYR A 169 -8.42 0.42 -11.50
CA TYR A 169 -8.48 0.69 -12.93
C TYR A 169 -9.22 -0.41 -13.67
N VAL A 170 -10.47 -0.13 -14.01
CA VAL A 170 -11.21 -0.86 -15.04
C VAL A 170 -11.23 0.05 -16.28
N PRO A 171 -10.51 -0.30 -17.36
CA PRO A 171 -10.50 0.55 -18.56
C PRO A 171 -11.91 0.68 -19.09
N SER A 172 -12.27 1.91 -19.52
CA SER A 172 -13.58 2.19 -20.09
C SER A 172 -13.81 1.37 -21.36
N ARG A 173 -15.07 1.26 -21.82
CA ARG A 173 -15.35 0.59 -23.10
C ARG A 173 -14.65 1.29 -24.26
N GLU A 174 -14.50 2.61 -24.19
CA GLU A 174 -13.80 3.41 -25.17
C GLU A 174 -12.30 3.09 -25.19
N ASP A 175 -11.63 3.10 -24.03
CA ASP A 175 -10.20 2.76 -23.92
C ASP A 175 -9.91 1.34 -24.44
N ARG A 176 -10.80 0.39 -24.12
CA ARG A 176 -10.71 -0.97 -24.65
C ARG A 176 -10.88 -0.97 -26.17
N GLY A 177 -11.83 -0.20 -26.70
CA GLY A 177 -12.06 -0.06 -28.14
C GLY A 177 -10.85 0.52 -28.86
N VAL A 178 -10.24 1.58 -28.30
CA VAL A 178 -9.02 2.19 -28.82
C VAL A 178 -7.88 1.18 -28.79
N PHE A 179 -7.59 0.57 -27.63
CA PHE A 179 -6.49 -0.38 -27.49
C PHE A 179 -6.64 -1.61 -28.40
N THR A 180 -7.83 -2.21 -28.46
CA THR A 180 -8.10 -3.34 -29.36
C THR A 180 -8.02 -2.92 -30.84
N GLY A 181 -8.43 -1.69 -31.16
CA GLY A 181 -8.31 -1.09 -32.47
C GLY A 181 -6.86 -0.90 -32.95
N LEU A 182 -5.91 -0.68 -32.03
CA LEU A 182 -4.47 -0.64 -32.35
C LEU A 182 -3.94 -1.98 -32.86
N LYS A 183 -4.65 -3.09 -32.60
CA LYS A 183 -4.26 -4.46 -32.96
C LYS A 183 -2.83 -4.79 -32.55
N THR A 184 -2.41 -4.30 -31.38
CA THR A 184 -1.07 -4.57 -30.85
C THR A 184 -0.88 -6.06 -30.62
N ASN A 185 0.37 -6.48 -30.63
CA ASN A 185 0.76 -7.87 -30.43
C ASN A 185 2.10 -7.92 -29.69
N PHE A 186 2.28 -6.99 -28.74
CA PHE A 186 3.51 -6.74 -28.03
C PHE A 186 3.99 -8.00 -27.31
N TYR A 187 3.15 -8.65 -26.49
CA TYR A 187 3.61 -9.78 -25.66
C TYR A 187 4.00 -10.99 -26.49
N ARG A 188 3.24 -11.28 -27.55
CA ARG A 188 3.60 -12.36 -28.47
C ARG A 188 4.90 -12.02 -29.20
N ARG A 189 5.04 -10.78 -29.70
CA ARG A 189 6.26 -10.35 -30.40
C ARG A 189 7.46 -10.35 -29.47
N LEU A 190 7.34 -9.88 -28.24
CA LEU A 190 8.41 -9.92 -27.25
C LEU A 190 8.96 -11.36 -27.12
N LYS A 191 8.06 -12.34 -26.93
CA LYS A 191 8.40 -13.76 -26.83
C LYS A 191 8.92 -14.40 -28.13
N THR A 192 8.52 -13.90 -29.31
CA THR A 192 8.84 -14.53 -30.61
C THR A 192 9.88 -13.80 -31.44
N ALA A 193 10.23 -12.55 -31.14
CA ALA A 193 11.06 -11.68 -31.99
C ALA A 193 12.55 -12.05 -31.99
N GLY A 194 12.90 -13.26 -31.56
CA GLY A 194 14.29 -13.67 -31.39
C GLY A 194 14.93 -12.91 -30.25
N ALA A 195 14.30 -13.00 -29.07
CA ALA A 195 14.85 -12.54 -27.81
C ALA A 195 16.31 -12.96 -27.72
N MET A 196 17.21 -11.99 -27.89
CA MET A 196 18.63 -12.26 -27.70
C MET A 196 18.89 -12.28 -26.20
N PRO A 197 19.77 -13.18 -25.73
CA PRO A 197 20.24 -13.10 -24.35
C PRO A 197 20.83 -11.71 -24.12
N VAL A 198 20.66 -11.20 -22.91
CA VAL A 198 21.23 -9.92 -22.53
C VAL A 198 22.74 -9.95 -22.73
N ASP A 199 23.25 -8.85 -23.28
CA ASP A 199 24.66 -8.58 -23.41
C ASP A 199 25.39 -8.74 -22.06
N GLU A 200 26.51 -9.44 -22.06
CA GLU A 200 27.32 -9.67 -20.85
C GLU A 200 27.77 -8.34 -20.24
N GLU A 201 28.01 -7.31 -21.06
CA GLU A 201 28.34 -5.96 -20.58
C GLU A 201 27.20 -5.35 -19.76
N LEU A 202 25.95 -5.46 -20.24
CA LEU A 202 24.79 -4.95 -19.52
C LEU A 202 24.57 -5.71 -18.21
N TRP A 203 24.69 -7.05 -18.25
CA TRP A 203 24.59 -7.86 -17.04
C TRP A 203 25.65 -7.46 -16.01
N SER A 204 26.90 -7.27 -16.44
CA SER A 204 28.01 -6.87 -15.57
C SER A 204 27.76 -5.50 -14.94
N LYS A 205 27.26 -4.52 -15.70
CA LYS A 205 26.95 -3.18 -15.17
C LYS A 205 25.81 -3.20 -14.16
N VAL A 206 24.78 -4.03 -14.39
CA VAL A 206 23.68 -4.19 -13.43
C VAL A 206 24.18 -4.88 -12.16
N ASP A 207 24.99 -5.94 -12.28
CA ASP A 207 25.58 -6.60 -11.12
C ASP A 207 26.48 -5.65 -10.32
N GLU A 208 27.40 -4.94 -10.99
CA GLU A 208 28.28 -3.93 -10.37
C GLU A 208 27.49 -2.90 -9.58
N HIS A 209 26.44 -2.31 -10.17
CA HIS A 209 25.59 -1.34 -9.48
C HIS A 209 24.97 -1.88 -8.18
N PHE A 210 24.45 -3.11 -8.18
CA PHE A 210 23.86 -3.70 -6.97
C PHE A 210 24.92 -4.18 -5.97
N GLN A 211 26.15 -4.49 -6.42
CA GLN A 211 27.28 -4.70 -5.50
C GLN A 211 27.72 -3.38 -4.86
N ASP A 212 27.73 -2.27 -5.60
CA ASP A 212 28.05 -0.95 -5.07
C ASP A 212 27.02 -0.52 -4.02
N ILE A 213 25.73 -0.73 -4.27
CA ILE A 213 24.67 -0.52 -3.26
C ILE A 213 24.98 -1.34 -2.01
N LYS A 214 25.35 -2.61 -2.16
CA LYS A 214 25.68 -3.46 -1.02
C LYS A 214 26.85 -2.89 -0.22
N VAL A 215 27.97 -2.58 -0.87
CA VAL A 215 29.16 -2.00 -0.22
C VAL A 215 28.81 -0.68 0.47
N TRP A 216 28.01 0.16 -0.17
CA TRP A 216 27.56 1.42 0.40
C TRP A 216 26.70 1.21 1.65
N THR A 217 25.79 0.22 1.63
CA THR A 217 24.96 -0.09 2.80
C THR A 217 25.77 -0.65 3.97
N GLU A 218 26.83 -1.41 3.70
CA GLU A 218 27.74 -1.95 4.72
C GLU A 218 28.62 -0.86 5.36
N THR A 219 28.95 0.19 4.59
CA THR A 219 29.74 1.34 5.06
C THR A 219 28.89 2.41 5.73
N ASN A 220 27.60 2.50 5.41
CA ASN A 220 26.65 3.47 5.98
C ASN A 220 25.45 2.78 6.67
N PRO A 221 25.68 1.96 7.71
CA PRO A 221 24.64 1.10 8.27
C PRO A 221 23.53 1.87 9.00
N ASP A 222 23.85 3.04 9.57
CA ASP A 222 22.91 3.91 10.27
C ASP A 222 21.95 4.63 9.30
N GLU A 223 22.43 4.93 8.09
CA GLU A 223 21.64 5.63 7.06
C GLU A 223 20.67 4.69 6.35
N THR A 224 21.05 3.42 6.21
CA THR A 224 20.30 2.41 5.45
C THR A 224 19.40 1.53 6.30
N GLY A 225 19.58 1.57 7.63
CA GLY A 225 18.85 0.72 8.56
C GLY A 225 19.22 -0.77 8.46
N VAL A 226 20.33 -1.11 7.79
CA VAL A 226 20.75 -2.52 7.61
C VAL A 226 21.22 -3.19 8.90
N LEU A 227 21.39 -2.43 9.98
CA LEU A 227 21.58 -2.99 11.33
C LEU A 227 20.41 -3.87 11.77
N LEU A 228 19.18 -3.53 11.35
CA LEU A 228 17.98 -4.31 11.64
C LEU A 228 17.79 -5.44 10.61
N HIS A 229 17.99 -5.13 9.34
CA HIS A 229 17.80 -6.08 8.23
C HIS A 229 18.94 -5.94 7.21
N ARG A 230 19.89 -6.87 7.24
CA ARG A 230 21.07 -6.82 6.36
C ARG A 230 20.72 -6.99 4.88
N PHE A 231 21.36 -6.19 4.03
CA PHE A 231 21.34 -6.37 2.58
C PHE A 231 22.25 -7.53 2.17
N THR A 232 21.70 -8.74 2.19
CA THR A 232 22.47 -9.97 1.91
C THR A 232 22.73 -10.19 0.42
N ASP A 233 23.70 -11.04 0.08
CA ASP A 233 23.94 -11.51 -1.30
C ASP A 233 22.69 -12.07 -1.98
N GLY A 234 21.79 -12.68 -1.20
CA GLY A 234 20.54 -13.20 -1.73
C GLY A 234 19.61 -12.10 -2.23
N ILE A 235 19.62 -10.93 -1.57
CA ILE A 235 18.81 -9.77 -1.95
C ILE A 235 19.46 -9.06 -3.13
N ALA A 236 20.79 -8.87 -3.11
CA ALA A 236 21.53 -8.35 -4.25
C ALA A 236 21.28 -9.20 -5.51
N LYS A 237 21.36 -10.54 -5.41
CA LYS A 237 21.05 -11.46 -6.52
C LYS A 237 19.59 -11.36 -6.98
N ALA A 238 18.64 -11.17 -6.07
CA ALA A 238 17.25 -10.97 -6.44
C ALA A 238 17.06 -9.64 -7.18
N ALA A 239 17.72 -8.57 -6.73
CA ALA A 239 17.71 -7.25 -7.36
C ALA A 239 18.31 -7.27 -8.77
N VAL A 240 19.49 -7.88 -8.95
CA VAL A 240 20.09 -8.11 -10.27
C VAL A 240 19.16 -8.90 -11.17
N ARG A 241 18.58 -10.00 -10.66
CA ARG A 241 17.66 -10.86 -11.42
C ARG A 241 16.44 -10.12 -11.93
N GLN A 242 15.84 -9.22 -11.14
CA GLN A 242 14.67 -8.45 -11.59
C GLN A 242 15.04 -7.25 -12.46
N ALA A 243 16.17 -6.60 -12.22
CA ALA A 243 16.59 -5.43 -12.99
C ALA A 243 17.12 -5.82 -14.37
N THR A 244 17.69 -7.04 -14.50
CA THR A 244 18.21 -7.54 -15.77
C THR A 244 17.06 -7.98 -16.68
N PRO A 245 16.94 -7.42 -17.89
CA PRO A 245 16.00 -7.93 -18.89
C PRO A 245 16.26 -9.42 -19.15
N ARG A 246 15.24 -10.24 -19.36
CA ARG A 246 15.46 -11.62 -19.84
C ARG A 246 15.62 -11.70 -21.34
N GLU A 247 14.95 -10.79 -22.04
CA GLU A 247 14.81 -10.80 -23.49
C GLU A 247 15.01 -9.39 -24.03
N GLN A 248 15.81 -9.26 -25.09
CA GLN A 248 15.96 -8.02 -25.84
C GLN A 248 15.45 -8.21 -27.28
N VAL A 249 14.74 -7.20 -27.78
CA VAL A 249 14.29 -7.16 -29.18
C VAL A 249 15.35 -6.40 -29.97
N HIS A 250 16.11 -7.10 -30.81
CA HIS A 250 17.23 -6.52 -31.56
C HIS A 250 18.25 -5.78 -30.68
N GLY A 251 18.59 -6.34 -29.50
CA GLY A 251 19.52 -5.73 -28.54
C GLY A 251 18.93 -4.57 -27.73
N VAL A 252 17.63 -4.30 -27.85
CA VAL A 252 16.95 -3.21 -27.13
C VAL A 252 15.93 -3.75 -26.13
N THR A 253 15.99 -3.23 -24.91
CA THR A 253 14.95 -3.42 -23.89
C THR A 253 13.81 -2.45 -24.14
N ILE A 254 12.66 -2.97 -24.59
CA ILE A 254 11.52 -2.13 -25.01
C ILE A 254 10.79 -1.52 -23.80
N LEU A 255 10.78 -2.21 -22.66
CA LEU A 255 10.14 -1.77 -21.44
C LEU A 255 10.97 -2.19 -20.24
N ALA A 256 11.28 -1.23 -19.38
CA ALA A 256 11.80 -1.45 -18.04
C ALA A 256 11.00 -0.62 -17.05
N MET A 257 10.75 -1.17 -15.88
CA MET A 257 10.07 -0.51 -14.79
C MET A 257 11.11 -0.04 -13.77
N LEU A 258 10.94 1.17 -13.27
CA LEU A 258 11.80 1.76 -12.25
C LEU A 258 10.92 2.14 -11.06
N GLY A 259 11.36 1.86 -9.85
CA GLY A 259 10.61 2.24 -8.66
C GLY A 259 11.34 1.89 -7.38
N LYS A 260 10.62 2.04 -6.27
CA LYS A 260 11.03 1.59 -4.95
C LYS A 260 9.81 1.01 -4.27
N ASP A 261 9.76 -0.31 -4.10
CA ASP A 261 8.58 -0.94 -3.51
C ASP A 261 8.85 -2.37 -3.01
N ILE A 262 9.90 -2.52 -2.22
CA ILE A 262 10.22 -3.79 -1.55
C ILE A 262 9.58 -3.81 -0.15
N THR A 263 8.70 -4.78 0.09
CA THR A 263 8.11 -5.01 1.42
C THR A 263 9.09 -5.77 2.31
N LEU A 264 8.92 -5.71 3.64
CA LEU A 264 9.73 -6.51 4.57
C LEU A 264 9.62 -8.01 4.26
N GLN A 265 8.42 -8.50 3.93
CA GLN A 265 8.18 -9.90 3.60
C GLN A 265 8.95 -10.29 2.33
N ASP A 266 8.94 -9.46 1.29
CA ASP A 266 9.66 -9.72 0.03
C ASP A 266 11.17 -9.60 0.22
N TYR A 267 11.62 -8.67 1.05
CA TYR A 267 13.03 -8.49 1.42
C TYR A 267 13.60 -9.74 2.09
N VAL A 268 12.88 -10.27 3.08
CA VAL A 268 13.26 -11.50 3.79
C VAL A 268 13.11 -12.72 2.88
N GLY A 269 12.02 -12.80 2.12
CA GLY A 269 11.72 -13.88 1.20
C GLY A 269 12.55 -13.88 -0.09
N ARG A 270 13.27 -12.78 -0.37
CA ARG A 270 14.03 -12.55 -1.61
C ARG A 270 13.16 -12.64 -2.87
N ALA A 271 11.91 -12.21 -2.74
CA ALA A 271 10.96 -12.14 -3.84
C ALA A 271 11.24 -10.89 -4.69
N THR A 272 11.03 -10.98 -6.00
CA THR A 272 11.09 -9.81 -6.90
C THR A 272 9.77 -9.06 -6.91
N PHE A 273 9.77 -7.82 -7.40
CA PHE A 273 8.58 -6.97 -7.43
C PHE A 273 7.38 -7.63 -8.13
N LEU A 274 7.59 -8.31 -9.25
CA LEU A 274 6.49 -8.98 -9.99
C LEU A 274 6.15 -10.37 -9.43
N GLU A 275 7.00 -10.96 -8.60
CA GLU A 275 6.75 -12.21 -7.86
C GLU A 275 6.09 -11.93 -6.49
N SER A 276 6.21 -10.70 -6.00
CA SER A 276 5.69 -10.23 -4.71
C SER A 276 4.18 -10.45 -4.58
N VAL A 277 3.77 -10.73 -3.34
CA VAL A 277 2.36 -10.70 -2.88
C VAL A 277 1.94 -9.30 -2.44
N GLY A 278 2.88 -8.37 -2.38
CA GLY A 278 2.66 -6.95 -2.15
C GLY A 278 1.72 -6.34 -3.18
N TRP A 279 1.03 -5.29 -2.74
CA TRP A 279 -0.07 -4.70 -3.48
C TRP A 279 0.35 -4.13 -4.83
N ALA A 280 1.43 -3.35 -4.88
CA ALA A 280 1.87 -2.70 -6.11
C ALA A 280 2.43 -3.67 -7.15
N GLY A 281 3.20 -4.67 -6.71
CA GLY A 281 3.67 -5.76 -7.57
C GLY A 281 2.50 -6.54 -8.18
N THR A 282 1.52 -6.88 -7.35
CA THR A 282 0.28 -7.55 -7.78
C THR A 282 -0.54 -6.69 -8.74
N MET A 283 -0.70 -5.40 -8.44
CA MET A 283 -1.41 -4.44 -9.29
C MET A 283 -0.74 -4.32 -10.66
N THR A 284 0.58 -4.11 -10.68
CA THR A 284 1.36 -3.99 -11.92
C THR A 284 1.28 -5.26 -12.76
N ARG A 285 1.46 -6.42 -12.14
CA ARG A 285 1.30 -7.73 -12.77
C ARG A 285 -0.07 -7.87 -13.42
N ASP A 286 -1.13 -7.40 -12.76
CA ASP A 286 -2.48 -7.47 -13.27
C ASP A 286 -2.77 -6.53 -14.44
N PHE A 287 -2.18 -5.33 -14.48
CA PHE A 287 -2.25 -4.47 -15.66
C PHE A 287 -1.62 -5.14 -16.88
N VAL A 288 -0.38 -5.60 -16.71
CA VAL A 288 0.39 -6.30 -17.74
C VAL A 288 -0.38 -7.53 -18.24
N ARG A 289 -0.97 -8.30 -17.30
CA ARG A 289 -1.81 -9.47 -17.59
C ARG A 289 -3.03 -9.12 -18.43
N ARG A 290 -3.77 -8.06 -18.08
CA ARG A 290 -4.98 -7.63 -18.80
C ARG A 290 -4.65 -7.16 -20.22
N LEU A 291 -3.54 -6.44 -20.40
CA LEU A 291 -3.07 -6.03 -21.73
C LEU A 291 -2.73 -7.25 -22.59
N ALA A 292 -1.93 -8.18 -22.06
CA ALA A 292 -1.56 -9.42 -22.75
C ALA A 292 -2.79 -10.25 -23.15
N ARG A 293 -3.78 -10.37 -22.27
CA ARG A 293 -5.04 -11.06 -22.54
C ARG A 293 -5.86 -10.37 -23.64
N SER A 294 -5.91 -9.04 -23.64
CA SER A 294 -6.61 -8.25 -24.67
C SER A 294 -5.97 -8.43 -26.05
N GLU A 295 -4.63 -8.48 -26.12
CA GLU A 295 -3.92 -8.80 -27.36
C GLU A 295 -4.23 -10.21 -27.83
N ALA A 296 -4.15 -11.21 -26.95
CA ALA A 296 -4.47 -12.60 -27.29
C ALA A 296 -5.88 -12.73 -27.88
N THR A 297 -6.86 -12.09 -27.24
CA THR A 297 -8.26 -12.07 -27.70
C THR A 297 -8.40 -11.41 -29.08
N THR A 298 -7.71 -10.28 -29.29
CA THR A 298 -7.73 -9.54 -30.57
C THR A 298 -7.16 -10.37 -31.73
N HIS A 299 -6.19 -11.24 -31.44
CA HIS A 299 -5.55 -12.14 -32.42
C HIS A 299 -6.14 -13.55 -32.43
N ASN A 300 -7.32 -13.78 -31.82
CA ASN A 300 -7.98 -15.08 -31.71
C ASN A 300 -7.09 -16.20 -31.13
N VAL A 301 -6.20 -15.84 -30.20
CA VAL A 301 -5.35 -16.79 -29.46
C VAL A 301 -6.03 -17.13 -28.14
N THR A 302 -6.20 -18.42 -27.85
CA THR A 302 -6.73 -18.88 -26.57
C THR A 302 -5.80 -18.49 -25.43
N TRP A 303 -6.31 -17.63 -24.54
CA TRP A 303 -5.59 -17.23 -23.34
C TRP A 303 -5.52 -18.36 -22.31
N ARG A 304 -4.35 -18.53 -21.70
CA ARG A 304 -4.06 -19.52 -20.65
C ARG A 304 -3.36 -18.80 -19.49
N GLU A 305 -4.02 -18.75 -18.33
CA GLU A 305 -3.51 -18.01 -17.15
C GLU A 305 -2.17 -18.56 -16.66
N ASP A 306 -1.99 -19.89 -16.70
CA ASP A 306 -0.76 -20.59 -16.31
C ASP A 306 0.44 -20.28 -17.20
N CYS A 307 0.21 -19.76 -18.41
CA CYS A 307 1.26 -19.41 -19.36
C CYS A 307 1.73 -17.94 -19.23
N PHE A 308 1.08 -17.13 -18.39
CA PHE A 308 1.45 -15.74 -18.19
C PHE A 308 2.55 -15.61 -17.13
N LYS A 309 3.73 -15.20 -17.59
CA LYS A 309 4.86 -14.81 -16.75
C LYS A 309 5.32 -13.43 -17.22
N PRO A 310 5.15 -12.38 -16.42
CA PRO A 310 5.60 -11.05 -16.80
C PRO A 310 7.13 -11.00 -16.65
N GLU A 311 7.85 -11.11 -17.76
CA GLU A 311 9.32 -11.03 -17.79
C GLU A 311 9.78 -9.61 -18.12
N ILE A 312 9.14 -8.62 -17.50
CA ILE A 312 9.50 -7.21 -17.65
C ILE A 312 10.49 -6.87 -16.54
N PRO A 313 11.66 -6.31 -16.87
CA PRO A 313 12.64 -5.93 -15.85
C PRO A 313 12.07 -4.82 -14.95
N PHE A 314 12.34 -4.95 -13.66
CA PHE A 314 12.06 -3.96 -12.62
C PHE A 314 13.37 -3.64 -11.89
N ALA A 315 13.86 -2.41 -12.01
CA ALA A 315 14.97 -1.96 -11.19
C ALA A 315 14.43 -1.25 -9.93
N ASP A 316 14.67 -1.87 -8.78
CA ASP A 316 14.47 -1.20 -7.50
C ASP A 316 15.64 -0.23 -7.30
N LEU A 317 15.34 1.08 -7.39
CA LEU A 317 16.33 2.13 -7.25
C LEU A 317 16.94 2.15 -5.85
N TRP A 318 16.25 1.63 -4.85
CA TRP A 318 16.77 1.54 -3.49
C TRP A 318 16.28 0.26 -2.81
N PRO A 319 16.94 -0.89 -3.02
CA PRO A 319 16.47 -2.20 -2.57
C PRO A 319 16.71 -2.42 -1.06
N CYS A 320 16.77 -1.35 -0.26
CA CYS A 320 16.84 -1.36 1.19
C CYS A 320 15.51 -0.91 1.81
N LEU A 321 15.18 -1.46 2.98
CA LEU A 321 13.90 -1.22 3.67
C LEU A 321 13.77 0.20 4.24
N LYS A 322 14.90 0.87 4.50
CA LYS A 322 14.92 2.21 5.11
C LYS A 322 15.96 3.10 4.43
N HIS A 323 15.76 4.40 4.59
CA HIS A 323 16.77 5.43 4.38
C HIS A 323 16.50 6.55 5.40
N LYS A 324 17.55 7.05 6.07
CA LYS A 324 17.42 8.12 7.07
C LYS A 324 17.38 9.50 6.41
N PHE A 325 18.25 9.73 5.45
CA PHE A 325 18.34 10.98 4.69
C PHE A 325 18.21 10.67 3.21
N ILE A 326 17.18 11.22 2.57
CA ILE A 326 16.92 10.97 1.15
C ILE A 326 18.00 11.61 0.26
N VAL A 327 18.67 12.67 0.72
CA VAL A 327 19.72 13.38 -0.04
C VAL A 327 20.92 12.46 -0.27
N ASP A 328 21.40 11.80 0.78
CA ASP A 328 22.58 10.92 0.69
C ASP A 328 22.33 9.72 -0.24
N VAL A 329 21.10 9.19 -0.23
CA VAL A 329 20.67 8.14 -1.17
C VAL A 329 20.62 8.65 -2.61
N MET A 330 20.12 9.87 -2.82
CA MET A 330 20.03 10.46 -4.16
C MET A 330 21.39 10.88 -4.72
N ASP A 331 22.35 11.25 -3.86
CA ASP A 331 23.72 11.58 -4.28
C ASP A 331 24.52 10.31 -4.68
N PHE A 332 24.13 9.15 -4.15
CA PHE A 332 24.71 7.86 -4.52
C PHE A 332 24.16 7.30 -5.84
N LEU A 333 22.85 7.48 -6.12
CA LEU A 333 22.14 6.89 -7.28
C LEU A 333 22.37 7.64 -8.60
#